data_AF-A0A2K3YQT0-F1
#
_entry.id   AF-A0A2K3YQT0-F1
#
_cell.length_a   1.000
_cell.length_b   1.000
_cell.length_c   1.000
_cell.angle_alpha   90.00
_cell.angle_beta   90.00
_cell.angle_gamma   90.00
#
_symmetry.space_group_name_H-M   'P 1'
#
loop_
_entity.id
_entity.type
_entity.pdbx_description
1 polymer ?
#
loop_
_entity_poly.entity_id
_entity_poly.type
_entity_poly.pdbx_seq_one_letter_code
_entity_poly.pdbx_strand_id
1 'polypeptide(L)' 'MNKKLLVPVLSIGVLIILVNFIFILTSLFGLTNYWPVFQTIGLGLIVLYGFDVLQERKQRAFYFYAGIIFILFGIFFQ' A
#
# COMPACT_ATOMS: atom_id res chain seq x y z
N MET A 1 9.19 6.40 17.09
CA MET A 1 8.57 5.13 16.66
C MET A 1 9.58 4.00 16.83
N ASN A 2 9.20 2.86 17.41
CA ASN A 2 10.14 1.75 17.61
C ASN A 2 10.46 1.10 16.26
N LYS A 3 11.70 1.26 15.76
CA LYS A 3 12.13 0.72 14.47
C LYS A 3 11.95 -0.81 14.39
N LYS A 4 12.01 -1.51 15.52
CA LYS A 4 11.77 -2.97 15.59
C LYS A 4 10.33 -3.35 15.23
N LEU A 5 9.36 -2.47 15.45
CA LEU A 5 7.96 -2.70 15.06
C LEU A 5 7.69 -2.23 13.63
N LEU A 6 8.47 -1.29 13.12
CA LEU A 6 8.30 -0.78 11.76
C LEU A 6 8.67 -1.83 10.70
N VAL A 7 9.73 -2.60 10.94
CA VAL A 7 10.20 -3.66 10.03
C VAL A 7 9.11 -4.71 9.76
N PRO A 8 8.49 -5.36 10.76
CA PRO A 8 7.43 -6.33 10.51
C PRO A 8 6.20 -5.70 9.86
N VAL A 9 5.84 -4.46 10.20
CA VAL A 9 4.73 -3.74 9.55
C VAL A 9 5.02 -3.52 8.05
N LEU A 10 6.24 -3.11 7.71
CA LEU A 10 6.67 -2.95 6.31
C LEU A 10 6.66 -4.28 5.57
N SER A 11 7.16 -5.35 6.18
CA SER A 11 7.14 -6.70 5.59
C SER A 11 5.71 -7.18 5.30
N ILE A 12 4.77 -6.94 6.22
CA ILE A 12 3.36 -7.25 6.01
C ILE A 12 2.78 -6.40 4.87
N GLY A 13 3.09 -5.11 4.83
CA GLY A 13 2.66 -4.22 3.75
C GLY A 13 3.12 -4.70 2.36
N VAL A 14 4.38 -5.13 2.25
CA VAL A 14 4.93 -5.72 1.01
C VAL A 14 4.21 -7.03 0.66
N LEU A 15 3.93 -7.89 1.65
CA LEU A 15 3.17 -9.12 1.41
C LEU A 15 1.77 -8.85 0.88
N ILE A 16 1.06 -7.85 1.43
CA ILE A 16 -0.28 -7.47 0.96
C ILE A 16 -0.23 -6.92 -0.47
N ILE A 17 0.82 -6.17 -0.83
CA ILE A 17 1.04 -5.73 -2.21
C ILE A 17 1.15 -6.93 -3.16
N LEU A 18 1.91 -7.96 -2.79
CA LEU A 18 2.03 -9.18 -3.61
C LEU A 18 0.69 -9.91 -3.77
N VAL A 19 -0.10 -9.98 -2.71
CA VAL A 19 -1.45 -10.56 -2.77
C VAL A 19 -2.36 -9.74 -3.70
N ASN A 20 -2.31 -8.40 -3.62
CA ASN A 20 -3.10 -7.55 -4.52
C ASN A 20 -2.70 -7.70 -5.98
N PHE A 21 -1.44 -8.01 -6.30
CA PHE A 21 -1.04 -8.33 -7.67
C PHE A 21 -1.81 -9.53 -8.25
N ILE A 22 -2.09 -10.55 -7.44
CA ILE A 22 -2.91 -11.69 -7.86
C ILE A 22 -4.32 -11.22 -8.19
N PHE A 23 -4.91 -10.38 -7.34
CA PHE A 23 -6.24 -9.82 -7.58
C PHE A 23 -6.27 -8.91 -8.82
N ILE A 24 -5.25 -8.10 -9.06
CA ILE A 24 -5.11 -7.31 -10.29
C ILE A 24 -5.05 -8.23 -11.52
N LEU A 25 -4.30 -9.33 -11.47
CA LEU A 25 -4.28 -10.28 -12.58
C LEU A 25 -5.67 -10.86 -12.83
N THR A 26 -6.42 -11.23 -11.78
CA THR A 26 -7.79 -11.74 -11.95
C THR A 26 -8.75 -10.67 -12.51
N SER A 27 -8.55 -9.39 -12.21
CA SER A 27 -9.41 -8.31 -12.72
C SER A 27 -9.19 -8.06 -14.21
N LEU A 28 -7.99 -8.31 -14.74
CA LEU A 28 -7.73 -8.25 -16.19
C LEU A 28 -8.54 -9.28 -16.99
N PHE A 29 -8.95 -10.39 -16.36
CA PHE A 29 -9.82 -11.40 -16.95
C PHE A 29 -11.31 -11.14 -16.68
N GLY A 30 -11.66 -9.99 -16.09
CA GLY A 30 -13.05 -9.63 -15.76
C GLY A 30 -13.64 -10.43 -14.59
N LEU A 31 -12.82 -11.14 -13.83
CA LEU A 31 -13.27 -11.98 -12.71
C LEU A 31 -13.48 -11.17 -11.42
N THR A 32 -12.84 -10.01 -11.32
CA THR A 32 -12.89 -9.11 -10.16
C THR A 32 -12.86 -7.64 -10.62
N ASN A 33 -13.35 -6.73 -9.78
CA ASN A 33 -13.32 -5.29 -10.04
C ASN A 33 -11.89 -4.71 -9.87
N TYR A 34 -11.67 -3.50 -10.37
CA TYR A 34 -10.35 -2.84 -10.39
C TYR A 34 -9.91 -2.24 -9.05
N TRP A 35 -10.69 -2.38 -7.98
CA TRP A 35 -10.31 -1.89 -6.64
C TRP A 35 -8.93 -2.34 -6.11
N PRO A 36 -8.41 -3.55 -6.43
CA PRO A 36 -7.10 -3.97 -5.96
C PRO A 36 -5.97 -3.09 -6.51
N VAL A 37 -6.17 -2.43 -7.66
CA VAL A 37 -5.21 -1.49 -8.25
C VAL A 37 -5.04 -0.28 -7.32
N PHE A 38 -6.14 0.33 -6.90
CA PHE A 38 -6.11 1.50 -6.01
C PHE A 38 -5.54 1.15 -4.64
N GLN A 39 -5.91 0.00 -4.07
CA GLN A 39 -5.33 -0.46 -2.80
C GLN A 39 -3.84 -0.75 -2.90
N THR A 40 -3.35 -1.28 -4.03
CA THR A 40 -1.92 -1.51 -4.28
C THR A 40 -1.14 -0.20 -4.32
N ILE A 41 -1.66 0.80 -5.04
CA ILE A 41 -1.04 2.13 -5.10
C ILE A 41 -0.98 2.74 -3.69
N GLY A 42 -2.08 2.67 -2.95
CA GLY A 42 -2.15 3.23 -1.61
C GLY A 42 -1.21 2.56 -0.60
N LEU A 43 -1.16 1.22 -0.60
CA LEU A 43 -0.20 0.45 0.20
C LEU A 43 1.24 0.75 -0.18
N GLY A 44 1.55 0.87 -1.48
CA GLY A 44 2.87 1.22 -1.97
C GLY A 44 3.36 2.57 -1.41
N LEU A 45 2.49 3.58 -1.39
CA LEU A 45 2.80 4.89 -0.83
C LEU A 45 3.05 4.86 0.69
N ILE A 46 2.27 4.07 1.44
CA ILE A 46 2.47 3.88 2.89
C ILE A 46 3.77 3.13 3.17
N VAL A 47 4.08 2.09 2.39
CA VAL A 47 5.33 1.32 2.50
C VAL A 47 6.53 2.22 2.19
N LEU A 48 6.48 3.03 1.13
CA LEU A 48 7.52 4.02 0.81
C LEU A 48 7.73 5.03 1.95
N TYR A 49 6.64 5.56 2.52
CA TYR A 49 6.71 6.42 3.69
C TYR A 49 7.39 5.73 4.88
N GLY A 50 7.03 4.48 5.17
CA GLY A 50 7.66 3.74 6.27
C GLY A 50 9.15 3.45 6.02
N PHE A 51 9.57 3.22 4.77
CA PHE A 51 11.00 3.12 4.43
C PHE A 51 11.74 4.44 4.62
N ASP A 52 11.16 5.57 4.22
CA ASP A 52 11.74 6.90 4.46
C ASP A 52 11.92 7.16 5.97
N VAL A 53 10.96 6.74 6.79
CA VAL A 53 11.04 6.84 8.25
C VAL A 53 12.11 5.92 8.83
N LEU A 54 12.27 4.70 8.31
CA LEU A 54 13.30 3.76 8.74
C LEU A 54 14.70 4.29 8.46
N GLN A 55 14.90 4.89 7.27
CA GLN A 55 16.17 5.41 6.79
C GLN A 55 16.46 6.85 7.26
N GLU A 56 15.61 7.42 8.12
CA GLU A 56 15.73 8.81 8.61
C GLU A 56 15.84 9.84 7.47
N ARG A 57 15.27 9.52 6.31
CA ARG A 57 15.18 10.44 5.18
C ARG A 57 14.12 11.50 5.45
N LYS A 58 14.13 12.57 4.65
CA LYS A 58 13.12 13.63 4.72
C LYS A 58 11.75 13.05 4.39
N GLN A 59 10.98 12.76 5.44
CA GLN A 59 9.69 12.08 5.35
C GLN A 59 8.69 12.98 4.61
N ARG A 60 8.17 12.50 3.49
CA ARG A 60 7.11 13.19 2.76
C ARG A 60 5.78 12.68 3.27
N ALA A 61 5.21 13.37 4.25
CA ALA A 61 3.89 13.04 4.82
C ALA A 61 2.79 12.94 3.74
N PHE A 62 2.97 13.62 2.61
CA PHE A 62 2.12 13.48 1.43
C PHE A 62 1.94 12.02 0.98
N TYR A 63 2.98 11.18 1.01
CA TYR A 63 2.86 9.77 0.64
C TYR A 63 1.94 9.01 1.59
N PHE A 64 2.02 9.30 2.89
CA PHE A 64 1.15 8.68 3.88
C PHE A 64 -0.32 9.05 3.65
N TYR A 65 -0.62 10.34 3.49
CA TYR A 65 -1.99 10.81 3.27
C TYR A 65 -2.57 10.38 1.93
N ALA A 66 -1.80 10.50 0.84
CA ALA A 66 -2.20 10.00 -0.47
C ALA A 66 -2.43 8.48 -0.44
N GLY A 67 -1.56 7.74 0.27
CA GLY A 67 -1.70 6.30 0.47
C GLY A 67 -3.03 5.92 1.13
N ILE A 68 -3.42 6.62 2.19
CA ILE A 68 -4.71 6.43 2.86
C ILE A 68 -5.87 6.72 1.91
N ILE A 69 -5.81 7.82 1.15
CA ILE A 69 -6.87 8.19 0.20
C ILE A 69 -7.06 7.10 -0.86
N PHE A 70 -5.98 6.56 -1.41
CA PHE A 70 -6.04 5.49 -2.41
C PHE A 70 -6.61 4.18 -1.84
N ILE A 71 -6.26 3.83 -0.59
CA ILE A 71 -6.83 2.66 0.09
C ILE A 71 -8.34 2.85 0.29
N LEU A 72 -8.76 4.01 0.82
CA LEU A 72 -10.17 4.32 1.01
C LEU A 72 -10.94 4.30 -0.31
N PHE A 73 -10.36 4.87 -1.37
CA PHE A 73 -10.94 4.84 -2.71
C PHE A 73 -11.13 3.39 -3.19
N GLY A 74 -10.13 2.52 -3.02
CA GLY A 74 -10.28 1.10 -3.32
C GLY A 74 -11.40 0.42 -2.51
N ILE A 75 -11.60 0.78 -1.25
CA ILE A 75 -12.67 0.20 -0.42
C ILE A 75 -14.05 0.67 -0.88
N PHE A 76 -14.22 1.95 -1.21
CA PHE A 76 -15.51 2.52 -1.59
C PHE A 76 -15.93 2.23 -3.04
N PHE A 77 -14.97 1.94 -3.92
CA PHE A 77 -15.19 1.66 -5.35
C PHE A 77 -14.95 0.19 -5.70
N GLN A 78 -15.25 -0.70 -4.75
CA GLN A 78 -15.13 -2.15 -4.90
C GLN A 78 -16.18 -2.77 -5.82
#